data_AF-A0A968DX48-F1
#
_entry.id   AF-A0A968DX48-F1
#
_cell.length_a   1.000
_cell.length_b   1.000
_cell.length_c   1.000
_cell.angle_alpha   90.00
_cell.angle_beta   90.00
_cell.angle_gamma   90.00
#
_symmetry.space_group_name_H-M   'P 1'
#
loop_
_entity.id
_entity.type
_entity.pdbx_description
1 polymer ?
#
loop_
_entity_poly.entity_id
_entity_poly.type
_entity_poly.pdbx_seq_one_letter_code
_entity_poly.pdbx_strand_id
1 'polypeptide(L)' 'FIYAHEKSYVVEMNRDGQLHQLLSLEYAAVCAKLTSIAHLDGLPLTASWIENRIMQEEDKK' A
#
# COMPACT_ATOMS: atom_id res chain seq x y z
N PHE A 1 -13.66 1.85 5.95
CA PHE A 1 -13.03 1.97 4.61
C PHE A 1 -12.62 0.60 4.06
N ILE A 2 -11.63 -0.09 4.65
CA ILE A 2 -11.08 -1.38 4.14
C ILE A 2 -12.16 -2.44 3.87
N TYR A 3 -13.14 -2.58 4.78
CA TYR A 3 -14.27 -3.52 4.59
C TYR A 3 -15.08 -3.26 3.31
N ALA A 4 -15.26 -1.99 2.95
CA ALA A 4 -16.13 -1.55 1.85
C ALA A 4 -15.44 -1.60 0.48
N HIS A 5 -14.13 -1.81 0.43
CA HIS A 5 -13.37 -1.86 -0.81
C HIS A 5 -12.87 -3.29 -1.06
N GLU A 6 -12.70 -3.64 -2.33
CA GLU A 6 -12.15 -4.95 -2.71
C GLU A 6 -10.65 -5.02 -2.43
N LYS A 7 -9.93 -3.93 -2.73
CA LYS A 7 -8.51 -3.74 -2.46
C LYS A 7 -8.25 -2.38 -1.80
N SER A 8 -7.16 -2.27 -1.07
CA SER A 8 -6.71 -1.01 -0.49
C SER A 8 -5.18 -0.95 -0.53
N TYR A 9 -4.64 0.04 -1.23
CA TYR A 9 -3.20 0.28 -1.32
C TYR A 9 -2.75 1.16 -0.16
N VAL A 10 -1.71 0.74 0.55
CA VAL A 10 -1.07 1.52 1.61
C VAL A 10 0.23 2.09 1.04
N VAL A 11 0.18 3.35 0.62
CA VAL A 11 1.34 4.07 0.07
C VAL A 11 2.02 4.84 1.20
N GLU A 12 3.29 4.56 1.46
CA GLU A 12 4.03 5.20 2.56
C GLU A 12 5.50 5.45 2.25
N MET A 13 6.03 6.57 2.75
CA MET A 13 7.47 6.87 2.76
C MET A 13 8.15 6.21 3.95
N ASN A 14 8.20 4.88 3.92
CA ASN A 14 8.79 4.04 4.95
C ASN A 14 9.52 2.88 4.28
N ARG A 15 10.61 2.40 4.91
CA ARG A 15 11.37 1.27 4.38
C ARG A 15 10.67 -0.07 4.55
N ASP A 16 10.04 -0.26 5.71
CA ASP A 16 9.57 -1.58 6.17
C ASP A 16 8.04 -1.74 6.05
N GLY A 17 7.35 -0.70 5.60
CA GLY A 17 5.90 -0.73 5.44
C GLY A 17 5.16 -0.78 6.78
N GLN A 18 5.60 0.01 7.76
CA GLN A 18 5.13 -0.11 9.14
C GLN A 18 3.62 0.20 9.28
N LEU A 19 3.08 1.14 8.50
CA LEU A 19 1.63 1.41 8.54
C LEU A 19 0.84 0.20 8.03
N HIS A 20 1.30 -0.42 6.93
CA HIS A 20 0.68 -1.65 6.44
C HIS A 20 0.71 -2.77 7.50
N GLN A 21 1.81 -2.91 8.24
CA GLN A 21 1.93 -3.92 9.31
C GLN A 21 0.92 -3.66 10.44
N LEU A 22 0.82 -2.41 10.93
CA LEU A 22 -0.14 -2.04 11.95
C LEU A 22 -1.58 -2.30 11.49
N LEU A 23 -1.94 -1.88 10.28
CA LEU A 23 -3.27 -2.13 9.71
C LEU A 23 -3.55 -3.63 9.55
N SER A 24 -2.55 -4.42 9.19
CA SER A 24 -2.70 -5.88 9.05
C SER A 24 -2.96 -6.57 10.40
N LEU A 25 -2.34 -6.08 11.48
CA LEU A 25 -2.58 -6.58 12.83
C LEU A 25 -3.98 -6.22 13.33
N GLU A 26 -4.38 -4.96 13.20
CA GLU A 26 -5.68 -4.46 13.67
C GLU A 26 -6.86 -5.00 12.85
N TYR A 27 -6.67 -5.18 11.54
CA TYR A 27 -7.69 -5.65 10.60
C TYR A 27 -7.38 -7.02 10.02
N ALA A 28 -6.91 -7.95 10.87
CA ALA A 28 -6.46 -9.29 10.46
C ALA A 28 -7.48 -10.06 9.59
N ALA A 29 -8.78 -9.91 9.83
CA ALA A 29 -9.83 -10.58 9.05
C ALA A 29 -9.89 -10.14 7.57
N VAL A 30 -9.36 -8.96 7.25
CA VAL A 30 -9.38 -8.38 5.90
C VAL A 30 -8.00 -7.94 5.42
N CYS A 31 -6.93 -8.35 6.09
CA CYS A 31 -5.56 -7.92 5.76
C CYS A 31 -5.13 -8.35 4.35
N ALA A 32 -5.69 -9.45 3.83
CA ALA A 32 -5.46 -9.90 2.44
C ALA A 32 -5.94 -8.89 1.38
N LYS A 33 -6.79 -7.93 1.74
CA LYS A 33 -7.21 -6.82 0.87
C LYS A 33 -6.18 -5.69 0.83
N LEU A 34 -5.24 -5.65 1.76
CA LEU A 34 -4.23 -4.61 1.84
C LEU A 34 -3.02 -4.98 0.96
N THR A 35 -2.48 -3.98 0.27
CA THR A 35 -1.24 -4.13 -0.49
C THR A 35 -0.31 -2.98 -0.15
N SER A 36 0.89 -3.33 0.33
CA SER A 36 1.90 -2.35 0.71
C SER A 36 2.63 -1.80 -0.51
N ILE A 37 2.72 -0.47 -0.60
CA ILE A 37 3.59 0.26 -1.52
C ILE A 37 4.49 1.15 -0.64
N ALA A 38 5.50 0.53 -0.05
CA ALA A 38 6.50 1.18 0.79
C ALA A 38 7.71 1.59 -0.07
N HIS A 39 8.08 2.87 -0.04
CA HIS A 39 9.24 3.38 -0.79
C HIS A 39 9.95 4.48 -0.01
N LEU A 40 11.28 4.37 0.09
CA LEU A 40 12.11 5.34 0.80
C LEU A 40 13.47 5.48 0.11
N ASP A 41 13.62 6.53 -0.69
CA ASP A 41 14.87 6.89 -1.37
C ASP A 41 15.38 8.29 -0.97
N GLY A 42 14.70 8.95 -0.02
CA GLY A 42 15.01 10.30 0.43
C GLY A 42 14.38 11.41 -0.42
N LEU A 43 13.63 11.08 -1.47
CA LEU A 43 12.88 12.02 -2.29
C LEU A 43 11.37 11.95 -1.97
N PRO A 44 10.61 13.05 -2.17
CA PRO A 44 9.16 13.02 -2.04
C PRO A 44 8.50 12.09 -3.07
N LEU A 45 7.45 11.36 -2.67
CA LEU A 45 6.62 10.60 -3.60
C LEU A 45 5.84 11.56 -4.50
N THR A 46 6.07 11.47 -5.81
CA THR A 46 5.32 12.24 -6.80
C THR A 46 4.03 11.51 -7.19
N ALA A 47 3.00 12.25 -7.61
CA ALA A 47 1.75 11.65 -8.06
C ALA A 47 1.97 10.63 -9.19
N SER A 48 2.84 10.96 -10.15
CA SER A 48 3.19 10.07 -11.27
C SER A 48 3.90 8.80 -10.80
N TRP A 49 4.75 8.88 -9.77
CA TRP A 49 5.37 7.69 -9.19
C TRP A 49 4.32 6.78 -8.54
N ILE A 50 3.39 7.37 -7.78
CA ILE A 50 2.32 6.63 -7.09
C ILE A 50 1.41 5.94 -8.11
N GLU A 51 0.94 6.68 -9.12
CA GLU A 51 0.09 6.14 -10.20
C GLU A 51 0.77 4.96 -10.91
N ASN A 52 2.01 5.15 -11.39
CA ASN A 52 2.77 4.11 -12.08
C ASN A 52 2.95 2.87 -11.20
N ARG A 53 3.17 3.05 -9.90
CA ARG A 53 3.38 1.92 -8.99
C ARG A 53 2.09 1.16 -8.72
N ILE A 54 0.96 1.84 -8.57
CA ILE A 54 -0.36 1.19 -8.44
C ILE A 54 -0.67 0.40 -9.71
N MET A 55 -0.46 0.97 -10.91
CA MET A 55 -0.70 0.28 -12.17
C MET A 55 0.18 -0.99 -12.30
N GLN A 56 1.46 -0.89 -11.94
CA GLN A 56 2.35 -2.07 -11.91
C GLN A 56 1.89 -3.16 -10.95
N GLU A 57 1.25 -2.84 -9.83
CA GLU A 57 0.69 -3.86 -8.93
C GLU A 57 -0.59 -4.48 -9.49
N GLU A 58 -1.42 -3.72 -10.22
CA GLU A 58 -2.60 -4.25 -10.89
C GLU A 58 -2.23 -5.21 -12.04
N ASP A 59 -1.17 -4.91 -12.81
CA ASP A 59 -0.71 -5.71 -13.95
C ASP A 59 -0.08 -7.07 -13.57
N LYS A 60 0.29 -7.28 -12.30
CA LYS A 60 0.88 -8.55 -11.84
C LYS A 60 -0.14 -9.68 -11.63
N LYS A 61 -1.42 -9.41 -11.83
CA LYS A 61 -2.52 -10.38 -11.72
C LYS A 61 -2.89 -10.96 -13.08
#